data_AF-A0A7C7JX50-F1
#
_entry.id   AF-A0A7C7JX50-F1
#
_cell.length_a   1.000
_cell.length_b   1.000
_cell.length_c   1.000
_cell.angle_alpha   90.00
_cell.angle_beta   90.00
_cell.angle_gamma   90.00
#
_symmetry.space_group_name_H-M   'P 1'
#
loop_
_entity.id
_entity.type
_entity.pdbx_description
1 polymer ?
#
loop_
_entity_poly.entity_id
_entity_poly.type
_entity_poly.pdbx_seq_one_letter_code
_entity_poly.pdbx_strand_id
1 'polypeptide(L)'
;MKKLWLLIIVIGVLLSCENKQNNEPKPSSHLESMKWTGTINDSLVSGSSYLSVYSQIYSTTEHKTHDLTATVSIRNVSTTDTIYIKNADYYNTKGDLIRHYIKQPIFVKPMQTIEIVIDEKDKEGGTGANFIFDWLTTKSTHAPYFEAVMISTSGQQGLSFTTKGVDLK
;
A
#
# COMPACT_ATOMS: atom_id res chain seq x y z
N MET A 1 12.33 55.48 1.96
CA MET A 1 11.08 54.69 1.94
C MET A 1 11.13 53.50 0.99
N LYS A 2 11.53 53.66 -0.29
CA LYS A 2 11.63 52.55 -1.27
C LYS A 2 12.61 51.42 -0.87
N LYS A 3 13.76 51.74 -0.26
CA LYS A 3 14.73 50.75 0.23
C LYS A 3 14.22 49.91 1.42
N LEU A 4 13.33 50.47 2.25
CA LEU A 4 12.72 49.76 3.38
C LEU A 4 11.67 48.76 2.87
N TRP A 5 10.97 49.10 1.79
CA TRP A 5 9.97 48.23 1.17
C TRP A 5 10.60 47.02 0.45
N LEU A 6 11.76 47.23 -0.20
CA LEU A 6 12.58 46.16 -0.76
C LEU A 6 13.06 45.17 0.32
N LEU A 7 13.39 45.65 1.52
CA LEU A 7 13.85 44.79 2.61
C LEU A 7 12.74 43.89 3.15
N ILE A 8 11.50 44.39 3.21
CA ILE A 8 10.32 43.64 3.67
C ILE A 8 9.94 42.53 2.68
N ILE A 9 10.05 42.79 1.37
CA ILE A 9 9.78 41.77 0.34
C ILE A 9 10.80 40.62 0.41
N VAL A 10 12.08 40.93 0.62
CA VAL A 10 13.14 39.90 0.72
C VAL A 10 12.96 39.03 1.98
N ILE A 11 12.53 39.62 3.10
CA ILE A 11 12.24 38.88 4.35
C ILE A 11 11.01 37.97 4.17
N GLY A 12 10.01 38.40 3.40
CA GLY A 12 8.81 37.59 3.11
C GLY A 12 9.11 36.31 2.31
N VAL A 13 10.07 36.35 1.39
CA VAL A 13 10.45 35.19 0.57
C VAL A 13 11.23 34.14 1.39
N LEU A 14 12.01 34.57 2.39
CA LEU A 14 12.79 33.67 3.25
C LEU A 14 11.97 32.95 4.33
N LEU A 15 10.73 33.40 4.60
CA LEU A 15 9.82 32.75 5.55
C LEU A 15 8.89 31.72 4.89
N SER A 16 8.97 31.53 3.57
CA SER A 16 8.22 30.48 2.87
C SER A 16 8.92 29.13 3.01
N CYS A 17 9.07 28.67 4.25
CA CYS A 17 9.40 27.27 4.53
C CYS A 17 8.13 26.44 4.32
N GLU A 18 8.04 25.80 3.17
CA GLU A 18 7.05 24.76 2.92
C GLU A 18 7.40 23.56 3.80
N ASN A 19 6.66 23.41 4.90
CA ASN A 19 6.83 22.31 5.82
C ASN A 19 6.31 21.04 5.12
N LYS A 20 7.21 20.28 4.47
CA LYS A 20 6.90 18.94 3.99
C LYS A 20 6.49 18.10 5.20
N GLN A 21 5.19 17.97 5.42
CA GLN A 21 4.69 16.90 6.26
C GLN A 21 5.18 15.60 5.65
N ASN A 22 6.08 14.92 6.37
CA ASN A 22 6.39 13.52 6.12
C ASN A 22 5.10 12.74 6.41
N ASN A 23 4.22 12.69 5.41
CA ASN A 23 3.10 11.78 5.34
C ASN A 23 3.68 10.40 5.08
N GLU A 24 4.45 9.83 6.02
CA GLU A 24 4.60 8.39 6.00
C GLU A 24 3.17 7.84 6.11
N PRO A 25 2.68 7.11 5.10
CA PRO A 25 1.35 6.55 5.18
C PRO A 25 1.35 5.61 6.37
N LYS A 26 0.57 5.99 7.37
CA LYS A 26 0.41 5.17 8.55
C LYS A 26 -0.27 3.88 8.08
N PRO A 27 0.34 2.70 8.32
CA PRO A 27 -0.39 1.46 8.19
C PRO A 27 -1.72 1.63 8.94
N SER A 28 -2.81 1.02 8.44
CA SER A 28 -4.08 1.07 9.16
C SER A 28 -3.82 0.78 10.64
N SER A 29 -4.38 1.59 11.54
CA SER A 29 -4.04 1.64 12.97
C SER A 29 -4.09 0.29 13.70
N HIS A 30 -4.66 -0.73 13.05
CA HIS A 30 -4.76 -2.10 13.47
C HIS A 30 -3.45 -2.92 13.36
N LEU A 31 -2.55 -2.60 12.43
CA LEU A 31 -1.36 -3.42 12.13
C LEU A 31 -0.39 -3.58 13.31
N GLU A 32 -0.29 -2.56 14.16
CA GLU A 32 0.54 -2.57 15.36
C GLU A 32 0.14 -3.67 16.36
N SER A 33 -1.16 -3.96 16.49
CA SER A 33 -1.68 -4.97 17.42
C SER A 33 -1.42 -6.42 16.97
N MET A 34 -0.99 -6.59 15.72
CA MET A 34 -0.79 -7.90 15.08
C MET A 34 0.68 -8.27 14.97
N LYS A 35 1.59 -7.42 15.47
CA LYS A 35 3.04 -7.69 15.48
C LYS A 35 3.34 -9.01 16.17
N TRP A 36 4.05 -9.87 15.45
CA TRP A 36 4.52 -11.14 15.96
C TRP A 36 5.95 -10.99 16.47
N THR A 37 6.15 -11.22 17.77
CA THR A 37 7.46 -11.15 18.44
C THR A 37 8.05 -12.51 18.76
N GLY A 38 7.33 -13.60 18.43
CA GLY A 38 7.79 -14.97 18.67
C GLY A 38 8.78 -15.46 17.61
N THR A 39 9.40 -16.61 17.88
CA THR A 39 10.28 -17.27 16.91
C THR A 39 9.46 -17.89 15.79
N ILE A 40 9.78 -17.57 14.54
CA ILE A 40 9.22 -18.27 13.38
C ILE A 40 9.75 -19.70 13.42
N ASN A 41 8.85 -20.67 13.59
CA ASN A 41 9.19 -22.10 13.69
C ASN A 41 9.62 -22.64 12.32
N ASP A 42 10.66 -23.48 12.29
CA ASP A 42 11.18 -24.17 11.10
C ASP A 42 10.13 -25.06 10.39
N SER A 43 9.00 -25.34 11.05
CA SER A 43 7.88 -26.10 10.48
C SER A 43 7.02 -25.30 9.48
N LEU A 44 7.18 -23.97 9.45
CA LEU A 44 6.43 -23.09 8.55
C LEU A 44 7.01 -23.13 7.13
N VAL A 45 6.11 -23.12 6.15
CA VAL A 45 6.44 -22.99 4.73
C VAL A 45 6.37 -21.52 4.37
N SER A 46 7.39 -21.04 3.66
CA SER A 46 7.41 -19.70 3.08
C SER A 46 6.88 -19.69 1.65
N GLY A 47 6.20 -18.61 1.30
CA GLY A 47 5.78 -18.33 -0.07
C GLY A 47 5.79 -16.83 -0.33
N SER A 48 5.60 -16.47 -1.60
CA SER A 48 5.54 -15.08 -2.04
C SER A 48 4.43 -14.92 -3.07
N SER A 49 3.67 -13.83 -2.99
CA SER A 49 2.61 -13.51 -3.94
C SER A 49 2.74 -12.06 -4.43
N TYR A 50 2.41 -11.85 -5.70
CA TYR A 50 2.40 -10.58 -6.40
C TYR A 50 0.96 -10.08 -6.56
N LEU A 51 0.72 -8.79 -6.34
CA LEU A 51 -0.58 -8.16 -6.56
C LEU A 51 -0.42 -6.84 -7.32
N SER A 52 -1.03 -6.72 -8.49
CA SER A 52 -1.12 -5.44 -9.20
C SER A 52 -2.03 -4.47 -8.45
N VAL A 53 -1.61 -3.22 -8.32
CA VAL A 53 -2.38 -2.14 -7.70
C VAL A 53 -2.24 -0.88 -8.54
N TYR A 54 -3.31 -0.09 -8.65
CA TYR A 54 -3.31 1.09 -9.49
C TYR A 54 -3.72 2.29 -8.65
N SER A 55 -2.78 3.22 -8.40
CA SER A 55 -3.12 4.56 -7.88
C SER A 55 -3.68 5.46 -8.96
N GLN A 56 -3.39 5.14 -10.23
CA GLN A 56 -3.89 5.87 -11.39
C GLN A 56 -4.22 4.90 -12.53
N ILE A 57 -5.18 5.26 -13.38
CA ILE A 57 -5.49 4.51 -14.61
C ILE A 57 -5.65 5.47 -15.79
N TYR A 58 -5.17 5.08 -16.97
CA TYR A 58 -5.30 5.89 -18.17
C TYR A 58 -6.76 6.05 -18.59
N SER A 59 -7.07 7.21 -19.18
CA SER A 59 -8.39 7.58 -19.60
C SER A 59 -8.33 8.30 -20.93
N THR A 60 -9.06 7.82 -21.93
CA THR A 60 -9.17 8.36 -23.30
C THR A 60 -7.86 8.41 -24.11
N THR A 61 -6.72 8.75 -23.49
CA THR A 61 -5.39 8.90 -24.10
C THR A 61 -4.30 8.60 -23.05
N GLU A 62 -3.06 8.44 -23.49
CA GLU A 62 -1.89 8.24 -22.60
C GLU A 62 -1.52 9.49 -21.78
N HIS A 63 -2.08 10.66 -22.12
CA HIS A 63 -1.79 11.93 -21.44
C HIS A 63 -2.77 12.27 -20.32
N LYS A 64 -3.79 11.42 -20.11
CA LYS A 64 -4.84 11.66 -19.13
C LYS A 64 -5.05 10.43 -18.27
N THR A 65 -5.06 10.61 -16.96
CA THR A 65 -5.32 9.56 -15.98
C THR A 65 -6.45 9.96 -15.03
N HIS A 66 -7.07 8.96 -14.40
CA HIS A 66 -7.90 9.12 -13.22
C HIS A 66 -7.15 8.61 -12.01
N ASP A 67 -7.19 9.37 -10.92
CA ASP A 67 -6.67 8.93 -9.64
C ASP A 67 -7.66 7.97 -8.96
N LEU A 68 -7.13 6.99 -8.23
CA LEU A 68 -7.87 5.87 -7.66
C LEU A 68 -7.53 5.73 -6.18
N THR A 69 -8.53 5.49 -5.34
CA THR A 69 -8.30 4.87 -4.02
C THR A 69 -8.14 3.38 -4.23
N ALA A 70 -7.09 2.78 -3.67
CA ALA A 70 -6.91 1.33 -3.70
C ALA A 70 -7.05 0.72 -2.30
N THR A 71 -7.95 -0.25 -2.16
CA THR A 71 -8.08 -1.07 -0.95
C THR A 71 -7.44 -2.42 -1.23
N VAL A 72 -6.29 -2.67 -0.61
CA VAL A 72 -5.54 -3.93 -0.71
C VAL A 72 -5.91 -4.80 0.49
N SER A 73 -6.52 -5.94 0.22
CA SER A 73 -6.97 -6.90 1.22
C SER A 73 -6.05 -8.12 1.28
N ILE A 74 -5.57 -8.42 2.48
CA ILE A 74 -4.80 -9.63 2.81
C ILE A 74 -5.73 -10.53 3.63
N ARG A 75 -6.13 -11.68 3.08
CA ARG A 75 -7.11 -12.56 3.70
C ARG A 75 -6.49 -13.88 4.14
N ASN A 76 -6.72 -14.26 5.39
CA ASN A 76 -6.58 -15.64 5.80
C ASN A 76 -7.84 -16.41 5.42
N VAL A 77 -7.75 -17.28 4.43
CA VAL A 77 -8.87 -18.13 3.98
C VAL A 77 -9.01 -19.42 4.79
N SER A 78 -8.10 -19.68 5.71
CA SER A 78 -8.20 -20.81 6.64
C SER A 78 -9.25 -20.54 7.69
N THR A 79 -10.08 -21.55 7.96
CA THR A 79 -11.08 -21.54 9.03
C THR A 79 -10.50 -21.92 10.39
N THR A 80 -9.29 -22.46 10.44
CA THR A 80 -8.69 -23.08 11.64
C THR A 80 -7.33 -22.51 12.00
N ASP A 81 -6.50 -22.22 11.00
CA ASP A 81 -5.08 -21.94 11.19
C ASP A 81 -4.76 -20.46 11.02
N THR A 82 -3.78 -20.00 11.80
CA THR A 82 -3.23 -18.65 11.68
C THR A 82 -2.13 -18.66 10.63
N ILE A 83 -2.11 -17.64 9.77
CA ILE A 83 -1.03 -17.38 8.81
C ILE A 83 -0.19 -16.21 9.29
N TYR A 84 0.98 -16.01 8.68
CA TYR A 84 1.84 -14.88 8.98
C TYR A 84 2.23 -14.15 7.72
N ILE A 85 2.23 -12.82 7.77
CA ILE A 85 2.71 -11.96 6.68
C ILE A 85 4.03 -11.37 7.16
N LYS A 86 5.12 -11.70 6.46
CA LYS A 86 6.47 -11.29 6.83
C LYS A 86 6.75 -9.86 6.38
N ASN A 87 6.35 -9.52 5.15
CA ASN A 87 6.44 -8.18 4.59
C ASN A 87 5.28 -7.90 3.61
N ALA A 88 5.13 -6.62 3.29
CA ALA A 88 4.25 -6.11 2.25
C ALA A 88 4.92 -4.89 1.63
N ASP A 89 5.54 -5.12 0.48
CA ASP A 89 6.43 -4.18 -0.17
C ASP A 89 5.73 -3.58 -1.39
N TYR A 90 5.62 -2.26 -1.42
CA TYR A 90 4.91 -1.52 -2.45
C TYR A 90 5.89 -0.90 -3.45
N TYR A 91 5.73 -1.24 -4.72
CA TYR A 91 6.56 -0.79 -5.83
C TYR A 91 5.77 0.11 -6.77
N ASN A 92 6.43 1.13 -7.30
CA ASN A 92 5.85 2.01 -8.31
C ASN A 92 5.89 1.38 -9.73
N THR A 93 5.33 2.10 -10.69
CA THR A 93 5.27 1.71 -12.12
C THR A 93 6.65 1.45 -12.74
N LYS A 94 7.72 2.05 -12.20
CA LYS A 94 9.10 1.87 -12.69
C LYS A 94 9.81 0.67 -12.05
N GLY A 95 9.17 0.02 -11.08
CA GLY A 95 9.77 -1.06 -10.30
C GLY A 95 10.60 -0.57 -9.11
N ASP A 96 10.50 0.71 -8.75
CA ASP A 96 11.17 1.20 -7.54
C ASP A 96 10.34 0.85 -6.31
N LEU A 97 10.99 0.28 -5.29
CA LEU A 97 10.38 0.09 -3.98
C LEU A 97 10.16 1.45 -3.32
N ILE A 98 8.89 1.81 -3.15
CA ILE A 98 8.52 3.12 -2.57
C ILE A 98 8.19 3.00 -1.09
N ARG A 99 7.57 1.91 -0.64
CA ARG A 99 7.14 1.76 0.77
C ARG A 99 7.13 0.32 1.27
N HIS A 100 7.42 0.15 2.56
CA HIS A 100 7.18 -1.08 3.31
C HIS A 100 5.99 -0.88 4.25
N TYR A 101 4.86 -1.50 3.94
CA TYR A 101 3.65 -1.41 4.77
C TYR A 101 3.70 -2.37 5.96
N ILE A 102 4.38 -3.51 5.81
CA ILE A 102 4.66 -4.47 6.88
C ILE A 102 6.16 -4.65 6.94
N LYS A 103 6.80 -4.09 7.97
CA LYS A 103 8.26 -4.17 8.21
C LYS A 103 8.64 -5.28 9.18
N GLN A 104 7.68 -5.76 9.95
CA GLN A 104 7.86 -6.80 10.95
C GLN A 104 6.76 -7.84 10.74
N PRO A 105 7.06 -9.13 10.91
CA PRO A 105 6.06 -10.17 10.75
C PRO A 105 4.82 -9.90 11.60
N ILE A 106 3.66 -10.09 11.00
CA ILE A 106 2.37 -10.04 11.68
C ILE A 106 1.66 -11.37 11.54
N PHE A 107 0.79 -11.70 12.49
CA PHE A 107 -0.10 -12.85 12.36
C PHE A 107 -1.48 -12.41 11.87
N VAL A 108 -2.15 -13.28 11.11
CA VAL A 108 -3.52 -13.07 10.62
C VAL A 108 -4.35 -14.27 11.07
N LYS A 109 -5.30 -14.02 11.96
CA LYS A 109 -6.15 -15.07 12.56
C LYS A 109 -6.98 -15.79 11.50
N PRO A 110 -7.50 -16.99 11.78
CA PRO A 110 -8.42 -17.68 10.88
C PRO A 110 -9.55 -16.75 10.45
N MET A 111 -9.88 -16.74 9.16
CA MET A 111 -10.91 -15.89 8.53
C MET A 111 -10.69 -14.36 8.67
N GLN A 112 -9.58 -13.89 9.23
CA GLN A 112 -9.32 -12.47 9.37
C GLN A 112 -8.87 -11.85 8.04
N THR A 113 -9.30 -10.62 7.79
CA THR A 113 -8.81 -9.77 6.71
C THR A 113 -8.07 -8.58 7.29
N ILE A 114 -6.94 -8.22 6.68
CA ILE A 114 -6.18 -7.01 6.94
C ILE A 114 -6.23 -6.15 5.69
N GLU A 115 -6.34 -4.84 5.88
CA GLU A 115 -6.44 -3.89 4.77
C GLU A 115 -5.34 -2.84 4.83
N ILE A 116 -4.80 -2.55 3.66
CA ILE A 116 -3.95 -1.40 3.38
C ILE A 116 -4.73 -0.52 2.40
N VAL A 117 -4.88 0.75 2.74
CA VAL A 117 -5.56 1.73 1.88
C VAL A 117 -4.52 2.68 1.30
N ILE A 118 -4.50 2.81 -0.02
CA ILE A 118 -3.75 3.82 -0.75
C ILE A 118 -4.75 4.93 -1.09
N ASP A 119 -4.53 6.11 -0.52
CA ASP A 119 -5.42 7.26 -0.71
C ASP A 119 -5.40 7.72 -2.17
N GLU A 120 -6.54 8.21 -2.68
CA GLU A 120 -6.66 8.76 -4.05
C GLU A 120 -5.60 9.82 -4.39
N LYS A 121 -5.17 10.61 -3.41
CA LYS A 121 -4.17 11.68 -3.62
C LYS A 121 -2.74 11.14 -3.74
N ASP A 122 -2.52 9.88 -3.39
CA ASP A 122 -1.21 9.24 -3.40
C ASP A 122 -0.91 8.67 -4.79
N LYS A 123 -0.16 9.46 -5.57
CA LYS A 123 0.20 9.13 -6.95
C LYS A 123 1.55 8.43 -7.08
N GLU A 124 2.21 8.09 -5.97
CA GLU A 124 3.57 7.55 -5.98
C GLU A 124 3.65 6.20 -6.69
N GLY A 125 2.56 5.42 -6.68
CA GLY A 125 2.47 4.14 -7.39
C GLY A 125 2.42 4.29 -8.92
N GLY A 126 1.83 5.37 -9.41
CA GLY A 126 1.53 5.59 -10.83
C GLY A 126 0.47 4.63 -11.39
N THR A 127 0.65 4.25 -12.66
CA THR A 127 -0.31 3.48 -13.48
C THR A 127 -0.02 1.97 -13.55
N GLY A 128 1.01 1.48 -12.87
CA GLY A 128 1.42 0.07 -12.87
C GLY A 128 2.08 -0.35 -11.55
N ALA A 129 1.58 0.16 -10.43
CA ALA A 129 2.11 -0.17 -9.11
C ALA A 129 1.83 -1.64 -8.76
N ASN A 130 2.54 -2.17 -7.76
CA ASN A 130 2.32 -3.53 -7.30
C ASN A 130 2.79 -3.74 -5.87
N PHE A 131 2.25 -4.79 -5.25
CA PHE A 131 2.71 -5.31 -3.99
C PHE A 131 3.39 -6.67 -4.16
N ILE A 132 4.46 -6.87 -3.39
CA ILE A 132 5.04 -8.16 -3.09
C ILE A 132 4.75 -8.49 -1.63
N PHE A 133 4.17 -9.66 -1.40
CA PHE A 133 3.93 -10.18 -0.06
C PHE A 133 4.73 -11.46 0.14
N ASP A 134 5.62 -11.48 1.11
CA ASP A 134 6.18 -12.73 1.64
C ASP A 134 5.34 -13.17 2.84
N TRP A 135 4.96 -14.43 2.83
CA TRP A 135 4.09 -15.00 3.84
C TRP A 135 4.61 -16.35 4.32
N LEU A 136 4.11 -16.76 5.48
CA LEU A 136 4.43 -18.02 6.12
C LEU A 136 3.13 -18.70 6.55
N THR A 137 3.06 -20.00 6.31
CA THR A 137 1.89 -20.81 6.62
C THR A 137 2.33 -22.21 7.07
N THR A 138 1.44 -23.00 7.68
CA THR A 138 1.75 -24.42 7.94
C THR A 138 1.56 -25.23 6.65
N LYS A 139 2.21 -26.39 6.52
CA LYS A 139 2.10 -27.25 5.31
C LYS A 139 0.67 -27.63 4.92
N SER A 140 -0.26 -27.66 5.88
CA SER A 140 -1.66 -28.01 5.66
C SER A 140 -2.58 -26.81 5.43
N THR A 141 -2.06 -25.59 5.59
CA THR A 141 -2.85 -24.36 5.49
C THR A 141 -2.68 -23.72 4.12
N HIS A 142 -3.79 -23.24 3.55
CA HIS A 142 -3.77 -22.53 2.28
C HIS A 142 -2.91 -21.27 2.33
N ALA A 143 -2.36 -20.89 1.18
CA ALA A 143 -1.74 -19.58 1.01
C ALA A 143 -2.76 -18.47 1.31
N PRO A 144 -2.31 -17.30 1.80
CA PRO A 144 -3.19 -16.15 1.96
C PRO A 144 -3.78 -15.73 0.61
N TYR A 145 -5.02 -15.24 0.60
CA TYR A 145 -5.63 -14.67 -0.59
C TYR A 145 -5.43 -13.15 -0.60
N PHE A 146 -4.87 -12.65 -1.70
CA PHE A 146 -4.62 -11.23 -1.90
C PHE A 146 -5.53 -10.69 -2.99
N GLU A 147 -6.12 -9.53 -2.73
CA GLU A 147 -7.04 -8.84 -3.63
C GLU A 147 -6.84 -7.34 -3.48
N ALA A 148 -7.04 -6.60 -4.56
CA ALA A 148 -7.22 -5.17 -4.46
C ALA A 148 -8.51 -4.74 -5.16
N VAL A 149 -9.18 -3.77 -4.55
CA VAL A 149 -10.31 -3.06 -5.15
C VAL A 149 -9.86 -1.63 -5.41
N MET A 150 -9.91 -1.21 -6.67
CA MET A 150 -9.65 0.16 -7.07
C MET A 150 -10.97 0.86 -7.28
N ILE A 151 -11.14 2.04 -6.69
CA ILE A 151 -12.31 2.87 -6.88
C ILE A 151 -11.92 4.31 -7.23
N SER A 152 -12.71 4.94 -8.08
CA SER A 152 -12.72 6.40 -8.22
C SER A 152 -14.16 6.87 -8.28
N THR A 153 -14.46 7.85 -7.43
CA THR A 153 -15.75 8.55 -7.40
C THR A 153 -15.61 9.98 -7.92
N SER A 154 -14.46 10.29 -8.56
CA SER A 154 -14.18 11.61 -9.10
C SER A 154 -15.04 11.90 -10.34
N GLY A 155 -15.73 13.04 -10.34
CA GLY A 155 -16.59 13.47 -11.45
C GLY A 155 -17.95 12.76 -11.49
N GLN A 156 -18.49 12.58 -12.70
CA GLN A 156 -19.84 12.02 -12.92
C GLN A 156 -19.84 10.51 -13.24
N GLN A 157 -18.66 9.90 -13.42
CA GLN A 157 -18.52 8.49 -13.76
C GLN A 157 -17.76 7.79 -12.63
N GLY A 158 -18.41 6.83 -11.99
CA GLY A 158 -17.76 5.94 -11.03
C GLY A 158 -16.99 4.84 -11.75
N LEU A 159 -15.74 4.62 -11.37
CA LEU A 159 -14.93 3.51 -11.84
C LEU A 159 -14.65 2.57 -10.68
N SER A 160 -14.82 1.27 -10.91
CA SER A 160 -14.32 0.26 -9.99
C SER A 160 -13.90 -1.00 -10.72
N PHE A 161 -12.81 -1.61 -10.24
CA PHE A 161 -12.33 -2.90 -10.73
C PHE A 161 -11.49 -3.57 -9.65
N THR A 162 -11.25 -4.86 -9.83
CA THR A 162 -10.43 -5.65 -8.90
C THR A 162 -9.24 -6.27 -9.59
N THR A 163 -8.21 -6.53 -8.79
CA THR A 163 -7.07 -7.38 -9.16
C THR A 163 -6.97 -8.50 -8.14
N LYS A 164 -6.37 -9.61 -8.57
CA LYS A 164 -6.14 -10.78 -7.73
C LYS A 164 -4.65 -11.05 -7.64
N GLY A 165 -4.23 -11.54 -6.49
CA GLY A 165 -2.86 -11.99 -6.28
C GLY A 165 -2.51 -13.17 -7.17
N VAL A 166 -1.24 -13.25 -7.55
CA VAL A 166 -0.64 -14.37 -8.27
C VAL A 166 0.53 -14.89 -7.45
N ASP A 167 0.62 -16.21 -7.28
CA ASP A 167 1.73 -16.83 -6.58
C ASP A 167 3.02 -16.74 -7.42
N LEU A 168 4.12 -16.37 -6.78
CA LEU A 168 5.43 -16.24 -7.43
C LEU A 168 6.28 -17.51 -7.31
N LYS A 169 5.89 -18.45 -6.45
CA LYS A 169 6.62 -19.69 -6.16
C LYS A 169 5.67 -20.83 -5.85
#